data_AF-A0A2G2V4C3-F1
#
_entry.id   AF-A0A2G2V4C3-F1
#
_cell.length_a   1.000
_cell.length_b   1.000
_cell.length_c   1.000
_cell.angle_alpha   90.00
_cell.angle_beta   90.00
_cell.angle_gamma   90.00
#
_symmetry.space_group_name_H-M   'P 1'
#
loop_
_entity.id
_entity.type
_entity.pdbx_description
1 polymer ?
#
loop_
_entity_poly.entity_id
_entity_poly.type
_entity_poly.pdbx_seq_one_letter_code
_entity_poly.pdbx_strand_id
1 'polypeptide(L)' 'MRLVMAGRSVKRPVGILNDMLVKVSSFIFPADFVILDCKEDSEVPIILGRPFLATGSVLIDMKDNDLLF' A
#
# COMPACT_ATOMS: atom_id res chain seq x y z
N MET A 1 7.39 16.04 0.18
CA MET A 1 7.24 14.89 1.11
C MET A 1 8.51 14.05 1.11
N ARG A 2 8.89 13.44 2.24
CA ARG A 2 10.00 12.48 2.35
C ARG A 2 9.49 11.26 3.12
N LEU A 3 9.84 10.07 2.66
CA LEU A 3 9.49 8.80 3.32
C LEU A 3 10.73 8.20 3.96
N VAL A 4 10.59 7.71 5.20
CA VAL A 4 11.62 6.94 5.89
C VAL A 4 11.24 5.47 5.78
N MET A 5 12.07 4.69 5.11
CA MET A 5 11.86 3.27 4.90
C MET A 5 12.28 2.47 6.14
N ALA A 6 11.87 1.19 6.24
CA ALA A 6 12.26 0.32 7.35
C ALA A 6 13.79 0.19 7.53
N GLY A 7 14.54 0.21 6.41
CA GLY A 7 16.00 0.25 6.41
C GLY A 7 16.62 1.61 6.74
N ARG A 8 15.83 2.57 7.27
CA ARG A 8 16.23 3.95 7.60
C ARG A 8 16.68 4.81 6.41
N SER A 9 16.59 4.30 5.19
CA SER A 9 16.82 5.08 3.99
C SER A 9 15.70 6.11 3.81
N VAL A 10 16.05 7.28 3.28
CA VAL A 10 15.10 8.34 2.98
C VAL A 10 14.84 8.36 1.48
N LYS A 11 13.57 8.24 1.08
CA LYS A 11 13.14 8.28 -0.31
C LYS A 11 12.25 9.48 -0.57
N ARG A 12 12.43 10.07 -1.76
CA ARG A 12 11.56 11.13 -2.27
C ARG A 12 10.56 10.48 -3.24
N PRO A 13 9.25 10.69 -3.05
CA PRO A 13 8.26 10.29 -4.03
C PRO A 13 8.53 10.90 -5.40
N VAL A 14 8.24 10.14 -6.46
CA VAL A 14 8.19 10.62 -7.84
C VAL A 14 6.89 11.37 -8.10
N GLY A 15 5.80 10.87 -7.52
CA GLY A 15 4.47 11.45 -7.68
C GLY A 15 3.48 10.88 -6.68
N ILE A 16 2.26 11.38 -6.74
CA ILE A 16 1.13 10.89 -5.95
C ILE A 16 -0.03 10.67 -6.94
N LEU A 17 -0.67 9.51 -6.86
CA LEU A 17 -1.92 9.21 -7.54
C LEU A 17 -3.04 9.38 -6.52
N ASN A 18 -3.93 10.34 -6.76
CA ASN A 18 -5.05 10.59 -5.86
C ASN A 18 -6.33 9.92 -6.40
N ASP A 19 -7.25 9.61 -5.49
CA ASP A 19 -8.62 9.15 -5.78
C ASP A 19 -8.69 7.90 -6.67
N MET A 20 -7.71 7.00 -6.52
CA MET A 20 -7.68 5.75 -7.28
C MET A 20 -8.66 4.74 -6.70
N LEU A 21 -9.46 4.11 -7.56
CA LEU A 21 -10.33 3.01 -7.18
C LEU A 21 -9.56 1.69 -7.21
N VAL A 22 -9.42 1.05 -6.06
CA VAL A 22 -8.73 -0.23 -5.90
C VAL A 22 -9.76 -1.33 -5.69
N LYS A 23 -9.79 -2.30 -6.60
CA LYS A 23 -10.61 -3.49 -6.43
C LYS A 23 -9.86 -4.54 -5.63
N VAL A 24 -10.44 -4.98 -4.52
CA VAL A 24 -9.92 -6.08 -3.69
C VAL A 24 -11.04 -7.09 -3.48
N SER A 25 -10.84 -8.31 -3.95
CA SER A 25 -11.90 -9.33 -4.01
C SER A 25 -13.15 -8.77 -4.71
N SER A 26 -14.26 -8.63 -3.98
CA SER A 26 -15.55 -8.12 -4.47
C SER A 26 -15.78 -6.64 -4.14
N PHE A 27 -14.86 -6.00 -3.40
CA PHE A 27 -14.98 -4.63 -2.92
C PHE A 27 -14.16 -3.65 -3.76
N ILE A 28 -14.56 -2.39 -3.74
CA ILE A 28 -13.84 -1.29 -4.37
C ILE A 28 -13.65 -0.20 -3.32
N PHE A 29 -12.40 0.19 -3.09
CA PHE A 29 -12.03 1.23 -2.13
C PHE A 29 -11.35 2.40 -2.83
N PRO A 30 -11.67 3.65 -2.48
CA PRO A 30 -10.86 4.79 -2.90
C PRO A 30 -9.56 4.82 -2.09
N ALA A 31 -8.45 5.14 -2.75
CA ALA A 31 -7.14 5.23 -2.12
C ALA A 31 -6.20 6.16 -2.89
N ASP A 32 -5.31 6.82 -2.14
CA ASP A 32 -4.19 7.56 -2.70
C ASP A 32 -2.92 6.69 -2.65
N PHE A 33 -2.11 6.74 -3.70
CA PHE A 33 -0.82 6.05 -3.78
C PHE A 33 0.34 7.01 -3.94
N VAL A 34 1.45 6.69 -3.28
CA VAL A 34 2.71 7.39 -3.46
C VAL A 34 3.58 6.58 -4.41
N ILE A 35 3.96 7.17 -5.55
CA ILE A 35 4.87 6.54 -6.51
C ILE A 35 6.30 6.76 -6.04
N LEU A 36 7.10 5.69 -5.98
CA LEU A 36 8.50 5.73 -5.59
C LEU A 36 9.38 5.13 -6.68
N ASP A 37 10.51 5.79 -6.96
CA ASP A 37 11.60 5.23 -7.74
C ASP A 37 12.56 4.49 -6.79
N CYS A 38 12.46 3.17 -6.78
CA CYS A 38 13.35 2.28 -6.05
C CYS A 38 13.81 1.14 -6.94
N LYS A 39 14.90 0.46 -6.56
CA LYS A 39 15.17 -0.87 -7.09
C LYS A 39 14.02 -1.75 -6.61
N GLU A 40 13.04 -1.93 -7.49
CA GLU A 40 11.90 -2.78 -7.25
C GLU A 40 12.40 -4.18 -6.92
N ASP A 41 11.86 -4.73 -5.84
CA ASP A 41 11.74 -6.17 -5.76
C ASP A 41 10.59 -6.52 -6.71
N SER A 42 10.90 -7.15 -7.85
CA SER A 42 9.90 -7.43 -8.91
C SER A 42 8.74 -8.29 -8.42
N GLU A 43 8.88 -8.89 -7.25
CA GLU A 43 7.85 -9.73 -6.63
C GLU A 43 6.76 -8.93 -5.90
N VAL A 44 7.01 -7.69 -5.44
CA VAL A 44 6.02 -6.91 -4.67
C VAL A 44 5.95 -5.44 -5.12
N PRO A 45 5.23 -5.15 -6.22
CA PRO A 45 5.16 -3.80 -6.78
C PRO A 45 4.26 -2.84 -5.98
N ILE A 46 3.44 -3.33 -5.05
CA ILE A 46 2.44 -2.51 -4.31
C ILE A 46 2.52 -2.79 -2.81
N ILE A 47 2.65 -1.73 -2.01
CA ILE A 47 2.62 -1.79 -0.54
C ILE A 47 1.32 -1.17 -0.05
N LEU A 48 0.48 -1.97 0.62
CA LEU A 48 -0.73 -1.48 1.28
C LEU A 48 -0.39 -0.94 2.67
N GLY A 49 -0.50 0.37 2.85
CA GLY A 49 -0.29 1.00 4.14
C GLY A 49 -1.45 0.73 5.11
N ARG A 50 -1.18 0.90 6.42
CA ARG A 50 -2.22 0.87 7.47
C ARG A 50 -3.45 1.75 7.19
N PRO A 51 -3.32 2.97 6.60
CA PRO A 51 -4.49 3.77 6.26
C PRO A 51 -5.45 3.07 5.29
N PHE A 52 -4.93 2.39 4.27
CA PHE A 52 -5.77 1.65 3.31
C PHE A 52 -6.48 0.47 3.99
N LEU A 53 -5.75 -0.29 4.81
CA LEU A 53 -6.32 -1.41 5.58
C LEU A 53 -7.43 -0.94 6.54
N ALA A 54 -7.28 0.26 7.13
CA ALA A 54 -8.30 0.85 7.99
C ALA A 54 -9.58 1.23 7.21
N THR A 55 -9.47 1.69 5.95
CA THR A 55 -10.63 2.01 5.11
C THR A 55 -11.55 0.81 4.90
N GLY A 56 -10.97 -0.38 4.69
CA GLY A 56 -11.72 -1.62 4.52
C GLY A 56 -12.10 -2.33 5.82
N SER A 57 -11.75 -1.77 7.00
CA SER A 57 -11.86 -2.49 8.29
C SER A 57 -11.22 -3.89 8.25
N VAL A 58 -10.10 -4.00 7.55
CA VAL A 58 -9.46 -5.29 7.23
C VAL A 58 -9.03 -6.02 8.49
N LEU A 59 -9.35 -7.31 8.58
CA LEU A 59 -8.79 -8.21 9.58
C LEU A 59 -7.58 -8.94 8.99
N ILE A 60 -6.46 -8.91 9.70
CA ILE A 60 -5.23 -9.60 9.29
C ILE A 60 -5.18 -10.95 9.98
N ASP A 61 -5.37 -12.04 9.22
CA ASP A 61 -5.19 -13.40 9.72
C ASP A 61 -3.73 -13.80 9.55
N MET A 62 -2.98 -13.76 10.65
CA MET A 62 -1.56 -14.13 10.66
C MET A 62 -1.32 -15.64 10.52
N LYS A 63 -2.31 -16.46 10.86
CA LYS A 63 -2.18 -17.92 10.84
C LYS A 63 -2.30 -18.43 9.41
N ASP A 64 -3.31 -17.96 8.70
CA ASP A 64 -3.59 -18.37 7.33
C ASP A 64 -2.91 -17.45 6.30
N ASN A 65 -2.22 -16.40 6.77
CA ASN A 65 -1.54 -15.38 5.96
C ASN A 65 -2.46 -14.70 4.95
N ASP A 66 -3.67 -14.36 5.42
CA ASP A 66 -4.75 -13.81 4.62
C ASP A 66 -5.20 -12.45 5.15
N LEU A 67 -5.73 -11.65 4.24
CA LEU A 67 -6.42 -10.41 4.54
C LEU A 67 -7.91 -10.61 4.33
N LEU A 68 -8.69 -10.46 5.39
CA LEU A 68 -10.14 -10.54 5.33
C LEU A 68 -10.69 -9.13 5.15
N PHE A 69 -11.17 -8.87 3.93
CA PHE A 69 -11.83 -7.65 3.50
C PHE A 69 -13.35 -7.79 3.57
#